data_AF-A0A1Q5PY04-F1
#
_entry.id   AF-A0A1Q5PY04-F1
#
_cell.length_a   1.000
_cell.length_b   1.000
_cell.length_c   1.000
_cell.angle_alpha   90.00
_cell.angle_beta   90.00
_cell.angle_gamma   90.00
#
_symmetry.space_group_name_H-M   'P 1'
#
loop_
_entity.id
_entity.type
_entity.pdbx_description
1 polymer ?
#
loop_
_entity_poly.entity_id
_entity_poly.type
_entity_poly.pdbx_seq_one_letter_code
_entity_poly.pdbx_strand_id
1 'polypeptide(L)'
;MHAIAQLTALYEAHPAPRVGEALAWAWSFLAETQEDAAQLDETGRHIAALYAAHQTLPLAEALAGTLVLLSSAQADGQEVAQISTRLRALYLSHPTTEIAQALAWGLVDLVAAQETTADVLTSLAQVEALAARHPGQEVAEPLAAALANYSCHLTATTEVEAVVSRLTELFTRFPTPPIRRARALAQENLAGLTTAPAPAEPRQDPKLEGTAL
;
A
#
# COMPACT_ATOMS: atom_id res chain seq x y z
N MET A 1 8.53 20.47 17.82
CA MET A 1 8.26 20.42 19.29
C MET A 1 7.63 21.71 19.83
N HIS A 2 8.28 22.88 19.80
CA HIS A 2 7.75 24.10 20.45
C HIS A 2 6.38 24.56 19.91
N ALA A 3 6.20 24.56 18.57
CA ALA A 3 4.93 24.95 17.95
C ALA A 3 3.76 24.00 18.29
N ILE A 4 4.02 22.69 18.33
CA ILE A 4 3.01 21.69 18.71
C ILE A 4 2.55 21.92 20.15
N ALA A 5 3.47 22.13 21.10
CA ALA A 5 3.12 22.38 22.50
C ALA A 5 2.24 23.64 22.67
N GLN A 6 2.54 24.71 21.93
CA GLN A 6 1.72 25.93 21.93
C GLN A 6 0.33 25.70 21.34
N LEU A 7 0.24 24.99 20.22
CA LEU A 7 -1.03 24.66 19.57
C LEU A 7 -1.88 23.70 20.42
N THR A 8 -1.25 22.75 21.12
CA THR A 8 -1.92 21.86 22.08
C THR A 8 -2.53 22.68 23.22
N ALA A 9 -1.76 23.56 23.87
CA ALA A 9 -2.28 24.40 24.95
C ALA A 9 -3.40 25.34 24.46
N LEU A 10 -3.27 25.88 23.24
CA LEU A 10 -4.31 26.71 22.64
C LEU A 10 -5.59 25.90 22.38
N TYR A 11 -5.47 24.67 21.90
CA TYR A 11 -6.61 23.78 21.64
C TYR A 11 -7.30 23.36 22.94
N GLU A 12 -6.54 23.05 23.99
CA GLU A 12 -7.09 22.71 25.31
C GLU A 12 -7.88 23.88 25.92
N ALA A 13 -7.38 25.12 25.78
CA ALA A 13 -8.10 26.31 26.22
C ALA A 13 -9.32 26.62 25.33
N HIS A 14 -9.22 26.33 24.03
CA HIS A 14 -10.20 26.69 23.01
C HIS A 14 -10.34 25.58 21.95
N PRO A 15 -11.16 24.53 22.18
CA PRO A 15 -11.27 23.36 21.30
C PRO A 15 -12.11 23.67 20.06
N ALA A 16 -11.60 24.55 19.21
CA ALA A 16 -12.22 24.95 17.96
C ALA A 16 -11.64 24.15 16.79
N PRO A 17 -12.46 23.77 15.78
CA PRO A 17 -12.01 23.00 14.63
C PRO A 17 -10.76 23.58 13.96
N ARG A 18 -10.73 24.90 13.75
CA ARG A 18 -9.59 25.58 13.11
C ARG A 18 -8.28 25.45 13.89
N VAL A 19 -8.34 25.43 15.22
CA VAL A 19 -7.15 25.22 16.06
C VAL A 19 -6.72 23.76 15.98
N GLY A 20 -7.70 22.84 16.02
CA GLY A 20 -7.45 21.41 15.82
C GLY A 20 -6.81 21.11 14.46
N GLU A 21 -7.27 21.73 13.38
CA GLU A 21 -6.70 21.60 12.03
C GLU A 21 -5.25 22.10 11.98
N ALA A 22 -4.96 23.26 12.58
CA ALA A 22 -3.60 23.76 12.67
C ALA A 22 -2.68 22.83 13.49
N LEU A 23 -3.20 22.26 14.58
CA LEU A 23 -2.47 21.29 15.40
C LEU A 23 -2.22 19.98 14.64
N ALA A 24 -3.22 19.46 13.94
CA ALA A 24 -3.08 18.26 13.10
C ALA A 24 -2.06 18.46 11.97
N TRP A 25 -2.01 19.65 11.38
CA TRP A 25 -1.00 19.99 10.39
C TRP A 25 0.41 19.99 10.97
N ALA A 26 0.60 20.56 12.17
CA ALA A 26 1.87 20.52 12.87
C ALA A 26 2.31 19.08 13.23
N TRP A 27 1.35 18.22 13.61
CA TRP A 27 1.59 16.79 13.82
C TRP A 27 1.94 16.06 12.52
N SER A 28 1.29 16.38 11.40
CA SER A 28 1.57 15.75 10.10
C SER A 28 3.00 16.02 9.64
N PHE A 29 3.49 17.25 9.79
CA PHE A 29 4.91 17.54 9.51
C PHE A 29 5.87 16.81 10.42
N LEU A 30 5.49 16.60 11.69
CA LEU A 30 6.32 15.80 12.58
C LEU A 30 6.38 14.36 12.07
N ALA A 31 5.24 13.78 11.67
CA ALA A 31 5.15 12.43 11.11
C ALA A 31 6.07 12.25 9.90
N GLU A 32 6.13 13.22 8.99
CA GLU A 32 7.03 13.16 7.82
C GLU A 32 8.53 13.05 8.18
N THR A 33 8.91 13.41 9.41
CA THR A 33 10.30 13.30 9.91
C THR A 33 10.53 12.08 10.80
N GLN A 34 9.48 11.31 11.10
CA GLN A 34 9.55 10.12 11.94
C GLN A 34 9.82 8.90 11.06
N GLU A 35 10.79 8.09 11.48
CA GLU A 35 11.08 6.80 10.85
C GLU A 35 10.57 5.62 11.70
N ASP A 36 10.25 5.88 12.96
CA ASP A 36 9.82 4.87 13.92
C ASP A 36 8.29 4.71 13.92
N ALA A 37 7.83 3.47 13.77
CA ALA A 37 6.40 3.15 13.72
C ALA A 37 5.65 3.50 15.02
N ALA A 38 6.29 3.39 16.20
CA ALA A 38 5.64 3.74 17.46
C ALA A 38 5.45 5.26 17.60
N GLN A 39 6.42 6.05 17.13
CA GLN A 39 6.29 7.52 17.04
C GLN A 39 5.18 7.93 16.06
N LEU A 40 5.11 7.28 14.89
CA LEU A 40 4.05 7.51 13.90
C LEU A 40 2.66 7.14 14.44
N ASP A 41 2.56 6.05 15.20
CA ASP A 41 1.30 5.65 15.85
C ASP A 41 0.86 6.66 16.92
N GLU A 42 1.80 7.14 17.75
CA GLU A 42 1.54 8.22 18.72
C GLU A 42 0.99 9.48 18.02
N THR A 43 1.68 9.93 16.96
CA THR A 43 1.25 11.07 16.16
C THR A 43 -0.13 10.83 15.54
N GLY A 44 -0.36 9.64 14.98
CA GLY A 44 -1.65 9.22 14.41
C GLY A 44 -2.77 9.21 15.45
N ARG A 45 -2.50 8.83 16.70
CA ARG A 45 -3.47 8.88 17.80
C ARG A 45 -3.83 10.32 18.17
N HIS A 46 -2.88 11.25 18.18
CA HIS A 46 -3.17 12.66 18.41
C HIS A 46 -4.08 13.24 17.32
N ILE A 47 -3.79 12.98 16.05
CA ILE A 47 -4.63 13.45 14.94
C ILE A 47 -6.00 12.76 14.95
N ALA A 48 -6.06 11.46 15.28
CA ALA A 48 -7.32 10.72 15.39
C ALA A 48 -8.24 11.28 16.49
N ALA A 49 -7.69 11.72 17.62
CA ALA A 49 -8.47 12.38 18.67
C ALA A 49 -9.08 13.70 18.17
N LEU A 50 -8.33 14.51 17.42
CA LEU A 50 -8.83 15.74 16.81
C LEU A 50 -9.93 15.44 15.77
N TYR A 51 -9.71 14.44 14.92
CA TYR A 51 -10.71 13.99 13.94
C TYR A 51 -12.00 13.50 14.63
N ALA A 52 -11.90 12.73 15.71
CA ALA A 52 -13.06 12.27 16.47
C ALA A 52 -13.88 13.44 17.05
N ALA A 53 -13.22 14.53 17.47
CA ALA A 53 -13.86 15.69 18.05
C ALA A 53 -14.56 16.61 17.02
N HIS A 54 -14.06 16.68 15.78
CA HIS A 54 -14.49 17.69 14.81
C HIS A 54 -14.89 17.17 13.43
N GLN A 55 -14.40 16.01 13.02
CA GLN A 55 -14.75 15.30 11.78
C GLN A 55 -14.64 16.17 10.51
N THR A 56 -13.72 17.13 10.49
CA THR A 56 -13.50 17.97 9.31
C THR A 56 -12.63 17.25 8.28
N LEU A 57 -12.80 17.60 7.00
CA LEU A 57 -12.02 17.02 5.91
C LEU A 57 -10.50 17.20 6.10
N PRO A 58 -9.97 18.39 6.49
CA PRO A 58 -8.53 18.53 6.70
C PRO A 58 -7.97 17.61 7.80
N LEU A 59 -8.76 17.31 8.83
CA LEU A 59 -8.38 16.35 9.87
C LEU A 59 -8.40 14.91 9.36
N ALA A 60 -9.38 14.56 8.52
CA ALA A 60 -9.43 13.26 7.86
C ALA A 60 -8.24 13.05 6.93
N GLU A 61 -7.87 14.07 6.15
CA GLU A 61 -6.71 14.05 5.24
C GLU A 61 -5.39 13.95 6.00
N ALA A 62 -5.21 14.75 7.06
CA ALA A 62 -4.04 14.67 7.93
C ALA A 62 -3.89 13.27 8.56
N LEU A 63 -5.00 12.70 9.03
CA LEU A 63 -5.00 11.35 9.59
C LEU A 63 -4.69 10.31 8.53
N ALA A 64 -5.28 10.41 7.34
CA ALA A 64 -5.05 9.48 6.24
C ALA A 64 -3.57 9.48 5.80
N GLY A 65 -2.96 10.65 5.64
CA GLY A 65 -1.53 10.76 5.31
C GLY A 65 -0.63 10.15 6.38
N THR A 66 -0.91 10.43 7.66
CA THR A 66 -0.15 9.85 8.77
C THR A 66 -0.29 8.33 8.84
N LEU A 67 -1.47 7.80 8.53
CA LEU A 67 -1.71 6.36 8.49
C LEU A 67 -0.93 5.67 7.35
N VAL A 68 -0.74 6.33 6.20
CA VAL A 68 0.11 5.80 5.12
C VAL A 68 1.57 5.74 5.54
N LEU A 69 2.07 6.78 6.21
CA LEU A 69 3.43 6.75 6.77
C LEU A 69 3.56 5.59 7.77
N LEU A 70 2.58 5.43 8.66
CA LEU A 70 2.55 4.35 9.64
C LEU A 70 2.52 2.96 8.98
N SER A 71 1.70 2.75 7.94
CA SER A 71 1.65 1.45 7.26
C SER A 71 2.98 1.11 6.58
N SER A 72 3.63 2.12 5.98
CA SER A 72 4.93 1.92 5.33
C SER A 72 6.08 1.60 6.30
N ALA A 73 5.97 2.09 7.54
CA ALA A 73 6.97 1.84 8.60
C ALA A 73 6.70 0.54 9.37
N GLN A 74 5.53 -0.07 9.20
CA GLN A 74 5.11 -1.23 9.97
C GLN A 74 5.58 -2.54 9.33
N ALA A 75 6.15 -3.43 10.15
CA ALA A 75 6.60 -4.75 9.71
C ALA A 75 5.54 -5.85 9.92
N ASP A 76 4.60 -5.63 10.84
CA ASP A 76 3.55 -6.58 11.17
C ASP A 76 2.34 -6.44 10.22
N GLY A 77 2.03 -7.50 9.46
CA GLY A 77 0.94 -7.49 8.49
C GLY A 77 -0.46 -7.34 9.11
N GLN A 78 -0.68 -7.75 10.36
CA GLN A 78 -1.96 -7.52 11.07
C GLN A 78 -2.13 -6.04 11.43
N GLU A 79 -1.06 -5.39 11.87
CA GLU A 79 -1.07 -3.95 12.11
C GLU A 79 -1.33 -3.16 10.82
N VAL A 80 -0.68 -3.55 9.70
CA VAL A 80 -0.97 -2.97 8.38
C VAL A 80 -2.44 -3.16 7.99
N ALA A 81 -3.02 -4.35 8.20
CA ALA A 81 -4.43 -4.62 7.92
C ALA A 81 -5.39 -3.75 8.76
N GLN A 82 -5.06 -3.50 10.03
CA GLN A 82 -5.82 -2.58 10.89
C GLN A 82 -5.74 -1.15 10.37
N ILE A 83 -4.56 -0.72 9.91
CA ILE A 83 -4.37 0.60 9.31
C ILE A 83 -5.19 0.75 8.01
N SER A 84 -5.16 -0.22 7.11
CA SER A 84 -6.00 -0.20 5.89
C SER A 84 -7.49 -0.16 6.23
N THR A 85 -7.91 -0.78 7.33
CA THR A 85 -9.30 -0.71 7.83
C THR A 85 -9.66 0.70 8.31
N ARG A 86 -8.76 1.37 9.05
CA ARG A 86 -8.93 2.78 9.47
C ARG A 86 -8.99 3.72 8.27
N LEU A 87 -8.10 3.56 7.29
CA LEU A 87 -8.12 4.32 6.03
C LEU A 87 -9.43 4.13 5.26
N ARG A 88 -9.97 2.90 5.24
CA ARG A 88 -11.26 2.62 4.61
C ARG A 88 -12.41 3.30 5.34
N ALA A 89 -12.40 3.31 6.67
CA ALA A 89 -13.41 4.03 7.43
C ALA A 89 -13.38 5.54 7.11
N LEU A 90 -12.18 6.13 7.00
CA LEU A 90 -12.02 7.53 6.58
C LEU A 90 -12.56 7.76 5.17
N TYR A 91 -12.24 6.89 4.21
CA TYR A 91 -12.73 7.01 2.84
C TYR A 91 -14.26 6.90 2.73
N LEU A 92 -14.89 6.05 3.55
CA LEU A 92 -16.35 5.96 3.58
C LEU A 92 -17.00 7.24 4.12
N SER A 93 -16.37 7.89 5.10
CA SER A 93 -16.82 9.19 5.64
C SER A 93 -16.52 10.36 4.70
N HIS A 94 -15.39 10.30 4.00
CA HIS A 94 -14.87 11.36 3.13
C HIS A 94 -14.32 10.76 1.83
N PRO A 95 -15.17 10.50 0.82
CA PRO A 95 -14.77 9.81 -0.41
C PRO A 95 -14.07 10.75 -1.41
N THR A 96 -13.05 11.49 -0.96
CA THR A 96 -12.22 12.37 -1.79
C THR A 96 -11.11 11.58 -2.49
N THR A 97 -10.52 12.17 -3.53
CA THR A 97 -9.40 11.55 -4.26
C THR A 97 -8.19 11.35 -3.37
N GLU A 98 -7.91 12.31 -2.49
CA GLU A 98 -6.78 12.32 -1.56
C GLU A 98 -6.87 11.15 -0.58
N ILE A 99 -8.05 10.91 0.00
CA ILE A 99 -8.27 9.81 0.93
C ILE A 99 -8.37 8.46 0.19
N ALA A 100 -8.91 8.46 -1.04
CA ALA A 100 -8.87 7.27 -1.90
C ALA A 100 -7.42 6.86 -2.24
N GLN A 101 -6.56 7.83 -2.54
CA GLN A 101 -5.13 7.61 -2.77
C GLN A 101 -4.45 7.08 -1.51
N ALA A 102 -4.73 7.67 -0.34
CA ALA A 102 -4.17 7.18 0.92
C ALA A 102 -4.60 5.74 1.22
N LEU A 103 -5.89 5.42 1.04
CA LEU A 103 -6.38 4.05 1.18
C LEU A 103 -5.70 3.10 0.16
N ALA A 104 -5.52 3.54 -1.09
CA ALA A 104 -4.86 2.73 -2.10
C ALA A 104 -3.41 2.42 -1.72
N TRP A 105 -2.65 3.39 -1.20
CA TRP A 105 -1.30 3.15 -0.69
C TRP A 105 -1.28 2.22 0.54
N GLY A 106 -2.18 2.42 1.51
CA GLY A 106 -2.28 1.50 2.65
C GLY A 106 -2.69 0.07 2.25
N LEU A 107 -3.37 -0.11 1.12
CA LEU A 107 -3.64 -1.42 0.53
C LEU A 107 -2.44 -1.99 -0.24
N VAL A 108 -1.59 -1.15 -0.84
CA VAL A 108 -0.31 -1.57 -1.45
C VAL A 108 0.60 -2.16 -0.39
N ASP A 109 0.72 -1.49 0.76
CA ASP A 109 1.51 -1.97 1.90
C ASP A 109 0.93 -3.30 2.42
N LEU A 110 -0.40 -3.41 2.50
CA LEU A 110 -1.06 -4.66 2.87
C LEU A 110 -0.77 -5.79 1.88
N VAL A 111 -0.82 -5.51 0.57
CA VAL A 111 -0.44 -6.48 -0.47
C VAL A 111 0.99 -6.96 -0.28
N ALA A 112 1.92 -6.06 0.03
CA ALA A 112 3.32 -6.42 0.26
C ALA A 112 3.52 -7.29 1.52
N ALA A 113 2.69 -7.09 2.55
CA ALA A 113 2.77 -7.80 3.82
C ALA A 113 2.00 -9.14 3.83
N GLN A 114 1.13 -9.39 2.85
CA GLN A 114 0.29 -10.59 2.80
C GLN A 114 1.06 -11.81 2.30
N GLU A 115 0.95 -12.93 3.02
CA GLU A 115 1.65 -14.17 2.69
C GLU A 115 0.94 -15.00 1.62
N THR A 116 -0.39 -14.90 1.54
CA THR A 116 -1.20 -15.73 0.64
C THR A 116 -1.63 -14.96 -0.60
N THR A 117 -1.58 -15.61 -1.75
CA THR A 117 -2.07 -15.05 -3.03
C THR A 117 -3.56 -14.69 -2.96
N ALA A 118 -4.36 -15.42 -2.17
CA ALA A 118 -5.79 -15.15 -2.01
C ALA A 118 -6.06 -13.82 -1.27
N ASP A 119 -5.28 -13.55 -0.22
CA ASP A 119 -5.36 -12.28 0.51
C ASP A 119 -4.87 -11.12 -0.36
N VAL A 120 -3.77 -11.32 -1.07
CA VAL A 120 -3.24 -10.34 -2.04
C VAL A 120 -4.28 -9.98 -3.10
N LEU A 121 -4.95 -10.99 -3.69
CA LEU A 121 -6.00 -10.76 -4.68
C LEU A 121 -7.17 -9.97 -4.10
N THR A 122 -7.53 -10.24 -2.85
CA THR A 122 -8.62 -9.52 -2.16
C THR A 122 -8.27 -8.04 -1.99
N SER A 123 -7.04 -7.73 -1.59
CA SER A 123 -6.55 -6.35 -1.45
C SER A 123 -6.40 -5.66 -2.81
N LEU A 124 -5.84 -6.35 -3.81
CA LEU A 124 -5.69 -5.85 -5.18
C LEU A 124 -7.04 -5.48 -5.80
N ALA A 125 -8.07 -6.32 -5.64
CA ALA A 125 -9.42 -6.04 -6.13
C ALA A 125 -10.00 -4.76 -5.51
N GLN A 126 -9.64 -4.44 -4.26
CA GLN A 126 -10.07 -3.19 -3.62
C GLN A 126 -9.35 -1.98 -4.21
N VAL A 127 -8.04 -2.09 -4.52
CA VAL A 127 -7.29 -1.04 -5.22
C VAL A 127 -7.85 -0.81 -6.62
N GLU A 128 -8.19 -1.88 -7.34
CA GLU A 128 -8.86 -1.80 -8.65
C GLU A 128 -10.22 -1.09 -8.56
N ALA A 129 -11.03 -1.42 -7.56
CA ALA A 129 -12.31 -0.77 -7.33
C ALA A 129 -12.14 0.72 -7.00
N LEU A 130 -11.09 1.10 -6.26
CA LEU A 130 -10.75 2.50 -6.03
C LEU A 130 -10.34 3.21 -7.32
N ALA A 131 -9.47 2.60 -8.13
CA ALA A 131 -9.04 3.17 -9.41
C ALA A 131 -10.21 3.33 -10.40
N ALA A 132 -11.20 2.44 -10.37
CA ALA A 132 -12.42 2.58 -11.17
C ALA A 132 -13.28 3.76 -10.71
N ARG A 133 -13.37 4.01 -9.39
CA ARG A 133 -14.13 5.13 -8.81
C ARG A 133 -13.40 6.47 -8.92
N HIS A 134 -12.07 6.44 -8.90
CA HIS A 134 -11.16 7.59 -8.98
C HIS A 134 -10.18 7.40 -10.14
N PRO A 135 -10.63 7.58 -11.40
CA PRO A 135 -9.88 7.22 -12.59
C PRO A 135 -8.75 8.20 -12.96
N GLY A 136 -8.11 8.80 -11.96
CA GLY A 136 -7.00 9.75 -12.05
C GLY A 136 -5.64 9.09 -11.84
N GLN A 137 -4.57 9.88 -12.04
CA GLN A 137 -3.19 9.43 -11.88
C GLN A 137 -2.90 9.03 -10.43
N GLU A 138 -3.50 9.76 -9.49
CA GLU A 138 -3.29 9.65 -8.04
C GLU A 138 -3.53 8.24 -7.51
N VAL A 139 -4.52 7.53 -8.08
CA VAL A 139 -4.86 6.13 -7.72
C VAL A 139 -4.27 5.12 -8.71
N ALA A 140 -3.96 5.54 -9.94
CA ALA A 140 -3.28 4.70 -10.92
C ALA A 140 -1.87 4.28 -10.47
N GLU A 141 -1.12 5.16 -9.80
CA GLU A 141 0.21 4.84 -9.28
C GLU A 141 0.19 3.75 -8.19
N PRO A 142 -0.65 3.86 -7.14
CA PRO A 142 -0.89 2.77 -6.19
C PRO A 142 -1.34 1.46 -6.87
N LEU A 143 -2.24 1.53 -7.86
CA LEU A 143 -2.67 0.33 -8.60
C LEU A 143 -1.48 -0.35 -9.30
N ALA A 144 -0.61 0.42 -9.93
CA ALA A 144 0.59 -0.12 -10.55
C ALA A 144 1.52 -0.78 -9.53
N ALA A 145 1.72 -0.15 -8.36
CA ALA A 145 2.51 -0.72 -7.28
C ALA A 145 1.90 -2.03 -6.74
N ALA A 146 0.59 -2.07 -6.50
CA ALA A 146 -0.11 -3.28 -6.06
C ALA A 146 0.01 -4.43 -7.07
N LEU A 147 -0.11 -4.12 -8.37
CA LEU A 147 0.09 -5.09 -9.45
C LEU A 147 1.53 -5.62 -9.50
N ALA A 148 2.52 -4.75 -9.30
CA ALA A 148 3.92 -5.16 -9.27
C ALA A 148 4.20 -6.07 -8.07
N ASN A 149 3.71 -5.72 -6.88
CA ASN A 149 3.81 -6.57 -5.70
C ASN A 149 3.13 -7.93 -5.94
N TYR A 150 1.89 -7.92 -6.48
CA TYR A 150 1.20 -9.15 -6.84
C TYR A 150 2.02 -10.06 -7.76
N SER A 151 2.74 -9.49 -8.75
CA SER A 151 3.60 -10.28 -9.64
C SER A 151 4.73 -11.02 -8.92
N CYS A 152 5.18 -10.55 -7.76
CA CYS A 152 6.17 -11.24 -6.93
C CYS A 152 5.59 -12.49 -6.23
N HIS A 153 4.27 -12.59 -6.08
CA HIS A 153 3.59 -13.75 -5.51
C HIS A 153 3.19 -14.80 -6.56
N LEU A 154 3.41 -14.50 -7.85
CA LEU A 154 3.04 -15.36 -8.95
C LEU A 154 4.17 -16.33 -9.32
N THR A 155 3.79 -17.55 -9.68
CA THR A 155 4.73 -18.59 -10.11
C THR A 155 4.45 -19.07 -11.54
N ALA A 156 3.28 -18.74 -12.10
CA ALA A 156 2.93 -19.06 -13.48
C ALA A 156 3.26 -17.89 -14.42
N THR A 157 4.00 -18.18 -15.49
CA THR A 157 4.36 -17.18 -16.51
C THR A 157 3.13 -16.49 -17.11
N THR A 158 2.06 -17.24 -17.38
CA THR A 158 0.82 -16.71 -17.95
C THR A 158 0.13 -15.68 -17.05
N GLU A 159 0.23 -15.82 -15.73
CA GLU A 159 -0.34 -14.88 -14.78
C GLU A 159 0.50 -13.60 -14.70
N VAL A 160 1.84 -13.73 -14.71
CA VAL A 160 2.75 -12.56 -14.75
C VAL A 160 2.62 -11.81 -16.08
N GLU A 161 2.47 -12.51 -17.20
CA GLU A 161 2.20 -11.90 -18.52
C GLU A 161 0.93 -11.04 -18.50
N ALA A 162 -0.13 -11.53 -17.84
CA ALA A 162 -1.36 -10.76 -17.67
C ALA A 162 -1.10 -9.47 -16.85
N VAL A 163 -0.32 -9.55 -15.78
CA VAL A 163 0.08 -8.37 -15.00
C VAL A 163 0.91 -7.37 -15.84
N VAL A 164 1.88 -7.85 -16.61
CA VAL A 164 2.69 -7.00 -17.51
C VAL A 164 1.81 -6.30 -18.55
N SER A 165 0.83 -6.99 -19.11
CA SER A 165 -0.12 -6.43 -20.06
C SER A 165 -0.95 -5.31 -19.43
N ARG A 166 -1.50 -5.56 -18.23
CA ARG A 166 -2.26 -4.56 -17.46
C ARG A 166 -1.43 -3.34 -17.11
N LEU A 167 -0.19 -3.53 -16.67
CA LEU A 167 0.75 -2.42 -16.38
C LEU A 167 1.14 -1.65 -17.66
N THR A 168 1.17 -2.31 -18.81
CA THR A 168 1.42 -1.66 -20.10
C THR A 168 0.26 -0.77 -20.50
N GLU A 169 -0.98 -1.24 -20.38
CA GLU A 169 -2.18 -0.43 -20.62
C GLU A 169 -2.22 0.78 -19.67
N LEU A 170 -1.96 0.54 -18.39
CA LEU A 170 -1.94 1.59 -17.37
C LEU A 170 -0.87 2.65 -17.67
N PHE A 171 0.34 2.25 -18.11
CA PHE A 171 1.40 3.16 -18.51
C PHE A 171 1.06 3.97 -19.77
N THR A 172 0.36 3.37 -20.74
CA THR A 172 -0.11 4.08 -21.93
C THR A 172 -1.07 5.20 -21.55
N ARG A 173 -1.93 4.97 -20.55
CA ARG A 173 -2.86 5.99 -20.05
C ARG A 173 -2.17 7.03 -19.15
N PHE A 174 -1.25 6.60 -18.30
CA PHE A 174 -0.53 7.43 -17.34
C PHE A 174 0.98 7.16 -17.42
N PRO A 175 1.73 7.89 -18.26
CA PRO A 175 3.13 7.59 -18.54
C PRO A 175 4.07 8.12 -17.45
N THR A 176 3.85 7.72 -16.19
CA THR A 176 4.61 8.20 -15.03
C THR A 176 5.80 7.29 -14.69
N PRO A 177 6.86 7.83 -14.08
CA PRO A 177 7.99 7.02 -13.64
C PRO A 177 7.62 5.86 -12.68
N PRO A 178 6.73 6.02 -11.69
CA PRO A 178 6.28 4.91 -10.84
C PRO A 178 5.66 3.75 -11.63
N ILE A 179 4.75 4.03 -12.57
CA ILE A 179 4.08 3.00 -13.36
C ILE A 179 5.07 2.29 -14.28
N ARG A 180 6.03 3.04 -14.86
CA ARG A 180 7.13 2.45 -15.64
C ARG A 180 7.97 1.48 -14.81
N ARG A 181 8.29 1.83 -13.57
CA ARG A 181 9.07 0.98 -12.64
C ARG A 181 8.30 -0.29 -12.28
N ALA A 182 7.02 -0.15 -11.93
CA ALA A 182 6.14 -1.29 -11.67
C ALA A 182 6.10 -2.27 -12.84
N ARG A 183 5.97 -1.75 -14.07
CA ARG A 183 6.02 -2.57 -15.29
C ARG A 183 7.37 -3.28 -15.46
N ALA A 184 8.47 -2.59 -15.24
CA ALA A 184 9.81 -3.18 -15.35
C ALA A 184 10.00 -4.32 -14.33
N LEU A 185 9.57 -4.13 -13.08
CA LEU A 185 9.63 -5.17 -12.05
C LEU A 185 8.84 -6.43 -12.45
N ALA A 186 7.61 -6.27 -12.95
CA ALA A 186 6.82 -7.40 -13.43
C ALA A 186 7.48 -8.12 -14.63
N GLN A 187 8.15 -7.38 -15.51
CA GLN A 187 8.91 -7.96 -16.62
C GLN A 187 10.15 -8.74 -16.15
N GLU A 188 10.84 -8.24 -15.13
CA GLU A 188 11.96 -8.94 -14.49
C GLU A 188 11.49 -10.25 -13.83
N ASN A 189 10.35 -10.22 -13.13
CA ASN A 189 9.75 -11.42 -12.55
C ASN A 189 9.39 -12.46 -13.63
N LEU A 190 8.82 -12.03 -14.76
CA LEU A 190 8.54 -12.92 -15.89
C LEU A 190 9.81 -13.54 -16.49
N ALA A 191 10.87 -12.74 -16.63
CA ALA A 191 12.16 -13.21 -17.12
C ALA A 191 12.79 -14.26 -16.17
N GLY A 192 12.65 -14.06 -14.86
CA GLY A 192 13.11 -15.01 -13.85
C GLY A 192 12.44 -16.38 -13.96
N LEU A 193 11.13 -16.42 -14.24
CA LEU A 193 10.39 -17.67 -14.40
C LEU A 193 10.72 -18.41 -15.71
N THR A 194 11.03 -17.68 -16.78
CA THR A 194 11.31 -18.28 -18.10
C THR A 194 12.76 -18.77 -18.26
N THR A 195 13.67 -18.29 -17.42
CA THR A 195 15.10 -18.66 -17.44
C THR A 195 15.47 -19.75 -16.42
N ALA A 196 14.53 -20.20 -15.58
CA ALA A 196 14.75 -21.29 -14.64
C ALA A 196 15.08 -22.60 -15.38
N PRO A 197 16.13 -23.35 -14.99
CA PRO A 197 16.47 -24.62 -15.63
C PRO A 197 15.32 -25.62 -15.46
N ALA A 198 15.01 -26.37 -16.53
CA ALA A 198 14.01 -27.42 -16.48
C ALA A 198 14.32 -28.38 -15.31
N PRO A 199 13.30 -28.83 -14.53
CA PRO A 199 13.53 -29.81 -13.49
C PRO A 199 14.22 -31.03 -14.10
N ALA A 200 15.32 -31.45 -13.48
CA ALA A 200 16.10 -32.59 -13.97
C ALA A 200 15.15 -33.79 -14.16
N GLU A 201 15.09 -34.34 -15.37
CA GLU A 201 14.34 -35.55 -15.64
C GLU A 201 14.76 -36.62 -14.62
N PRO A 202 13.80 -37.35 -14.00
CA PRO A 202 14.15 -38.43 -13.09
C PRO A 202 15.05 -39.41 -13.85
N ARG A 203 16.26 -39.64 -13.32
CA ARG A 203 17.19 -40.60 -13.90
C ARG A 203 16.45 -41.93 -14.06
N GLN A 204 16.26 -42.36 -15.30
CA GLN A 204 15.85 -43.72 -15.56
C GLN A 204 17.05 -44.59 -15.19
N ASP A 205 17.00 -45.22 -14.00
CA ASP A 205 17.99 -46.21 -13.62
C ASP A 205 17.98 -47.32 -14.68
N PRO A 206 19.12 -47.57 -15.37
CA PRO A 206 19.18 -48.66 -16.32
C PRO A 206 18.96 -49.96 -15.55
N LYS A 207 17.91 -50.70 -15.92
CA LYS A 207 17.67 -52.06 -15.41
C LYS A 207 18.98 -52.84 -15.51
N LEU A 208 19.46 -53.32 -14.37
CA LEU A 208 20.53 -54.31 -14.29
C LEU A 208 20.02 -55.60 -14.92
N GLU A 209 20.23 -55.76 -16.22
CA GLU A 209 20.11 -57.07 -16.86
C GLU A 209 21.32 -57.92 -16.40
N GLY A 210 20.99 -58.87 -15.53
CA GLY A 210 21.94 -59.79 -14.94
C GLY A 210 22.62 -60.67 -16.00
N THR A 211 23.94 -60.75 -15.88
CA THR A 211 24.78 -61.81 -16.43
C THR A 211 24.31 -63.17 -15.93
N ALA A 212 23.85 -64.01 -16.85
CA ALA A 212 23.85 -65.45 -16.69
C ALA A 212 24.91 -66.02 -17.64
N LEU A 213 26.02 -66.51 -17.06
CA LEU A 213 26.71 -67.76 -17.40
C LEU A 213 27.83 -68.01 -16.38
#